data_AF-A0A9X4BFC6-F1
#
_entry.id   AF-A0A9X4BFC6-F1
#
_cell.length_a   1.000
_cell.length_b   1.000
_cell.length_c   1.000
_cell.angle_alpha   90.00
_cell.angle_beta   90.00
_cell.angle_gamma   90.00
#
_symmetry.space_group_name_H-M   'P 1'
#
loop_
_entity.id
_entity.type
_entity.pdbx_description
1 polymer ?
#
loop_
_entity_poly.entity_id
_entity_poly.type
_entity_poly.pdbx_seq_one_letter_code
_entity_poly.pdbx_strand_id
1 'polypeptide(L)' 'MQEGFYWIRHNGRVQVAYYTDGETEDLQTGRIVRGIWYLTRGFDICDDGEAEVLQGPLSPPL' A
#
# COMPACT_ATOMS: atom_id res chain seq x y z
N MET A 1 2.25 -2.82 -9.42
CA MET A 1 3.62 -2.27 -9.23
C MET A 1 4.60 -3.40 -8.93
N GLN A 2 5.90 -3.13 -8.72
CA GLN A 2 6.80 -4.17 -8.18
C GLN A 2 6.58 -4.29 -6.67
N GLU A 3 6.62 -5.50 -6.13
CA GLU A 3 6.55 -5.69 -4.67
C GLU A 3 7.73 -5.02 -3.98
N GLY A 4 7.46 -4.33 -2.86
CA GLY A 4 8.50 -3.54 -2.20
C GLY A 4 7.96 -2.43 -1.31
N PHE A 5 8.87 -1.71 -0.66
CA PHE A 5 8.53 -0.55 0.17
C PHE A 5 8.48 0.72 -0.67
N TYR A 6 7.50 1.59 -0.42
CA TYR A 6 7.34 2.87 -1.11
C TYR A 6 6.98 3.97 -0.11
N TRP A 7 7.31 5.21 -0.43
CA TRP A 7 6.67 6.38 0.17
C TRP A 7 5.31 6.61 -0.49
N ILE A 8 4.26 6.64 0.32
CA ILE A 8 2.90 6.93 -0.12
C ILE A 8 2.29 8.06 0.70
N ARG A 9 1.25 8.69 0.17
CA ARG A 9 0.30 9.50 0.92
C ARG A 9 -1.02 8.74 1.05
N HIS A 10 -1.45 8.50 2.27
CA HIS A 10 -2.72 7.88 2.61
C HIS A 10 -3.42 8.71 3.69
N ASN A 11 -4.69 9.08 3.48
CA ASN A 11 -5.47 9.93 4.39
C ASN A 11 -4.72 11.20 4.86
N GLY A 12 -4.06 11.87 3.92
CA GLY A 12 -3.29 13.10 4.17
C GLY A 12 -1.95 12.91 4.88
N ARG A 13 -1.55 11.68 5.23
CA ARG A 13 -0.28 11.37 5.90
C ARG A 13 0.71 10.77 4.93
N VAL A 14 1.94 11.27 4.95
CA VAL A 14 3.08 10.69 4.23
C VAL A 14 3.74 9.62 5.08
N GLN A 15 3.88 8.40 4.55
CA GLN A 15 4.48 7.27 5.25
C GLN A 15 5.09 6.25 4.30
N VAL A 16 5.92 5.36 4.84
CA VAL A 16 6.37 4.16 4.11
C VAL A 16 5.29 3.08 4.23
N ALA A 17 5.02 2.37 3.15
CA ALA A 17 4.15 1.19 3.12
C ALA A 17 4.75 0.11 2.22
N TYR A 18 4.40 -1.15 2.45
CA TYR A 18 4.82 -2.27 1.61
C TYR A 18 3.70 -2.62 0.62
N TYR A 19 4.01 -2.65 -0.67
CA TYR A 19 3.10 -3.10 -1.73
C TYR A 19 3.28 -4.59 -2.00
N THR A 20 2.17 -5.31 -2.13
CA THR A 20 2.11 -6.64 -2.76
C THR A 20 1.17 -6.63 -3.94
N ASP A 21 1.43 -7.50 -4.92
CA ASP A 21 0.50 -7.75 -6.03
C ASP A 21 -0.54 -8.81 -5.67
N GLY A 22 -0.77 -9.01 -4.37
CA GLY A 22 -1.74 -9.96 -3.84
C GLY A 22 -3.17 -9.50 -4.03
N GLU A 23 -4.09 -10.41 -3.72
CA GLU A 23 -5.53 -10.19 -3.76
C GLU A 23 -6.12 -10.20 -2.35
N THR A 24 -7.10 -9.33 -2.10
CA THR A 24 -7.93 -9.38 -0.90
C THR A 24 -9.36 -9.00 -1.24
N GLU A 25 -10.29 -9.30 -0.33
CA GLU A 25 -11.69 -8.89 -0.48
C GLU A 25 -11.90 -7.53 0.18
N ASP A 26 -12.43 -6.57 -0.56
CA ASP A 26 -12.99 -5.34 -0.01
C ASP A 26 -14.24 -5.70 0.80
N LEU A 27 -14.15 -5.61 2.12
CA LEU A 27 -15.21 -5.97 3.06
C LEU A 27 -16.48 -5.11 2.92
N GLN A 28 -16.40 -3.92 2.32
CA GLN A 28 -17.57 -3.07 2.09
C GLN A 28 -18.34 -3.51 0.85
N THR A 29 -17.64 -3.91 -0.22
CA THR A 29 -18.26 -4.20 -1.52
C THR A 29 -18.32 -5.69 -1.87
N GLY A 30 -17.59 -6.54 -1.13
CA GLY A 30 -17.42 -7.97 -1.39
C GLY A 30 -16.61 -8.27 -2.65
N ARG A 31 -15.90 -7.28 -3.20
CA ARG A 31 -15.12 -7.44 -4.44
C ARG A 31 -13.71 -7.85 -4.12
N ILE A 32 -13.13 -8.69 -4.98
CA ILE A 32 -11.70 -8.96 -4.95
C ILE A 32 -10.98 -7.75 -5.54
N VAL A 33 -10.11 -7.15 -4.75
CA VAL A 33 -9.17 -6.10 -5.15
C VAL A 33 -7.76 -6.67 -5.18
N ARG A 34 -6.94 -6.11 -6.08
CA ARG A 34 -5.54 -6.50 -6.27
C ARG A 34 -4.66 -5.27 -6.11
N GLY A 35 -3.47 -5.46 -5.56
CA GLY A 35 -2.58 -4.36 -5.21
C GLY A 35 -2.90 -3.88 -3.80
N ILE A 36 -2.19 -4.44 -2.82
CA ILE A 36 -2.45 -4.21 -1.40
C ILE A 36 -1.27 -3.50 -0.77
N TRP A 37 -1.58 -2.46 0.01
CA TRP A 37 -0.60 -1.71 0.80
C TRP A 37 -0.70 -2.09 2.27
N TYR A 38 0.41 -2.59 2.81
CA TYR A 38 0.58 -2.79 4.25
C TYR A 38 1.15 -1.51 4.86
N LEU A 39 0.33 -0.79 5.62
CA LEU A 39 0.73 0.47 6.24
C LEU A 39 1.67 0.21 7.42
N THR A 40 2.84 0.84 7.41
CA THR A 40 3.81 0.67 8.52
C THR A 40 3.38 1.38 9.81
N ARG A 41 2.37 2.26 9.73
CA ARG A 41 1.78 2.93 10.88
C ARG A 41 0.28 2.63 10.95
N GLY A 42 -0.18 2.21 12.12
CA GLY A 42 -1.62 2.02 12.38
C GLY A 42 -2.15 0.60 12.22
N PHE A 43 -1.32 -0.38 11.83
CA PHE A 43 -1.72 -1.79 11.61
C PHE A 43 -2.94 -1.94 10.70
N ASP A 44 -2.91 -1.25 9.57
CA ASP A 44 -4.02 -1.18 8.64
C ASP A 44 -3.53 -1.53 7.22
N ILE A 45 -4.46 -1.89 6.35
CA ILE A 45 -4.20 -2.14 4.93
C ILE A 45 -5.09 -1.24 4.08
N CYS A 46 -4.62 -0.83 2.92
CA CYS A 46 -5.42 -0.08 1.96
C CYS A 46 -5.17 -0.59 0.54
N ASP A 47 -6.07 -0.29 -0.38
CA ASP A 47 -5.90 -0.63 -1.80
C ASP A 47 -5.30 0.52 -2.62
N ASP A 48 -5.01 0.26 -3.89
CA ASP A 48 -4.42 1.23 -4.83
C ASP A 48 -5.27 2.50 -5.04
N GLY A 49 -6.58 2.45 -4.79
CA GLY A 49 -7.48 3.60 -4.86
C GLY A 49 -7.36 4.56 -3.68
N GLU A 50 -6.77 4.10 -2.57
CA GLU A 50 -6.66 4.87 -1.32
C GLU A 50 -5.24 5.44 -1.10
N ALA A 51 -4.24 4.94 -1.84
CA ALA A 51 -2.84 5.33 -1.71
C ALA A 51 -2.32 6.13 -2.93
N GLU A 52 -1.80 7.33 -2.69
CA GLU A 52 -1.02 8.07 -3.68
C GLU A 52 0.46 7.71 -3.54
N VAL A 53 1.06 7.13 -4.57
CA VAL A 53 2.49 6.81 -4.59
C VAL A 53 3.32 8.08 -4.80
N LEU A 54 4.25 8.35 -3.88
CA LEU A 54 5.15 9.51 -3.96
C LEU A 54 6.54 9.12 -4.47
N GLN A 55 7.07 7.97 -4.01
CA GLN A 55 8.40 7.49 -4.40
C GLN A 55 8.56 5.98 -4.14
N GLY A 56 9.25 5.27 -5.02
CA GLY A 56 9.75 3.92 -4.78
C GLY A 56 9.82 3.06 -6.05
N PRO A 57 10.16 1.77 -5.93
CA PRO A 57 10.44 1.07 -4.68
C PRO A 57 11.71 1.59 -3.99
N LEU A 58 11.74 1.54 -2.66
CA LEU A 58 12.89 1.91 -1.85
C LEU A 58 13.93 0.80 -1.89
N SER A 59 15.19 1.19 -2.10
CA SER A 59 16.31 0.27 -1.95
C SER A 59 16.50 -0.09 -0.46
N PRO A 60 16.87 -1.35 -0.15
CA PRO A 60 17.23 -1.70 1.21
C PRO A 60 18.44 -0.87 1.67
N PRO A 61 18.55 -0.58 2.99
CA PRO A 61 19.76 0.03 3.53
C PRO A 61 20.97 -0.89 3.28
N LEU A 62 22.14 -0.27 3.11
CA LEU A 62 23.44 -0.95 2.99
C LEU A 62 23.88 -1.54 4.33
#